data_AF-A0AAW9EAV1-F1
#
_entry.id   AF-A0AAW9EAV1-F1
#
_cell.length_a   1.000
_cell.length_b   1.000
_cell.length_c   1.000
_cell.angle_alpha   90.00
_cell.angle_beta   90.00
_cell.angle_gamma   90.00
#
_symmetry.space_group_name_H-M   'P 1'
#
loop_
_entity.id
_entity.type
_entity.pdbx_description
1 polymer ?
#
loop_
_entity_poly.entity_id
_entity_poly.type
_entity_poly.pdbx_seq_one_letter_code
_entity_poly.pdbx_strand_id
1 'polypeptide(L)' 'VKQLRGFEKVNLKPGETRTVSFPIDVNALKFWNQQMKYDAEPGKFNVFIGVDSARVNKAEFKLQ' A
#
# COMPACT_ATOMS: atom_id res chain seq x y z
N VAL A 1 8.54 -2.06 10.06
CA VAL A 1 7.24 -2.73 10.27
C VAL A 1 6.25 -2.16 9.24
N LYS A 2 5.24 -2.90 8.74
CA LYS A 2 4.35 -2.53 7.61
C LYS A 2 2.91 -3.01 7.87
N GLN A 3 1.90 -2.40 7.23
CA GLN A 3 0.48 -2.83 7.28
C GLN A 3 -0.05 -3.14 5.87
N LEU A 4 -0.69 -4.30 5.69
CA LEU A 4 -1.29 -4.69 4.41
C LEU A 4 -2.56 -3.86 4.15
N ARG A 5 -2.63 -3.21 2.98
CA ARG A 5 -3.81 -2.43 2.55
C ARG A 5 -4.58 -3.04 1.37
N GLY A 6 -3.94 -3.90 0.57
CA GLY A 6 -4.57 -4.57 -0.54
C GLY A 6 -3.72 -5.72 -1.07
N PHE A 7 -4.35 -6.67 -1.74
CA PHE A 7 -3.69 -7.76 -2.45
C PHE A 7 -4.55 -8.18 -3.65
N GLU A 8 -3.92 -8.71 -4.69
CA GLU A 8 -4.61 -9.32 -5.83
C GLU A 8 -3.99 -10.69 -6.11
N LYS A 9 -4.82 -11.72 -6.21
CA LYS A 9 -4.38 -13.03 -6.68
C LYS A 9 -4.44 -13.06 -8.21
N VAL A 10 -3.28 -13.09 -8.85
CA VAL A 10 -3.16 -13.13 -10.30
C VAL A 10 -2.81 -14.54 -10.76
N ASN A 11 -3.53 -15.06 -11.75
CA ASN A 11 -3.17 -16.28 -12.45
C ASN A 11 -2.61 -15.91 -13.83
N LEU A 12 -1.46 -16.47 -14.21
CA LEU A 12 -0.77 -16.16 -15.47
C LEU A 12 -0.46 -17.45 -16.20
N LYS A 13 -0.66 -17.47 -17.51
CA LYS A 13 -0.13 -18.53 -18.38
C LYS A 13 1.39 -18.37 -18.56
N PRO A 14 2.12 -19.41 -18.99
CA PRO A 14 3.53 -19.29 -19.33
C PRO A 14 3.77 -18.16 -20.34
N GLY A 15 4.65 -17.22 -19.99
CA GLY A 15 4.99 -16.05 -20.81
C GLY A 15 4.00 -14.87 -20.69
N GLU A 16 2.90 -14.99 -19.97
CA GLU A 16 1.95 -13.90 -19.77
C GLU A 16 2.49 -12.86 -18.77
N THR A 17 2.25 -11.58 -19.06
CA THR A 17 2.54 -10.46 -18.16
C THR A 17 1.27 -9.66 -17.92
N ARG A 18 1.05 -9.24 -16.66
CA ARG A 18 -0.08 -8.42 -16.28
C ARG A 18 0.37 -7.22 -15.46
N THR A 19 -0.15 -6.05 -15.80
CA THR A 19 -0.05 -4.85 -14.97
C THR A 19 -1.13 -4.89 -13.90
N VAL A 20 -0.73 -4.78 -12.64
CA VAL A 20 -1.64 -4.70 -11.48
C VAL A 20 -1.57 -3.29 -10.90
N SER A 21 -2.72 -2.69 -10.63
CA SER A 21 -2.83 -1.31 -10.13
C SER A 21 -3.63 -1.28 -8.84
N PHE A 22 -3.05 -0.74 -7.78
CA PHE A 22 -3.73 -0.50 -6.51
C PHE A 22 -3.96 1.01 -6.33
N PRO A 23 -5.20 1.50 -6.40
CA PRO A 23 -5.48 2.90 -6.09
C PRO A 23 -5.23 3.15 -4.59
N ILE A 24 -4.59 4.28 -4.29
CA ILE A 24 -4.36 4.74 -2.92
C ILE A 24 -5.27 5.96 -2.70
N ASP A 25 -6.36 5.75 -1.97
CA ASP A 25 -7.22 6.83 -1.50
C ASP A 25 -6.87 7.22 -0.06
N VAL A 26 -7.51 8.27 0.44
CA VAL A 26 -7.27 8.74 1.82
C VAL A 26 -7.66 7.70 2.87
N ASN A 27 -8.66 6.85 2.59
CA ASN A 27 -9.13 5.84 3.55
C ASN A 27 -8.08 4.76 3.78
N ALA A 28 -7.29 4.42 2.75
CA ALA A 28 -6.14 3.52 2.87
C ALA A 28 -5.01 4.08 3.77
N LEU A 29 -5.00 5.39 4.01
CA LEU A 29 -3.97 6.07 4.81
C LEU A 29 -4.39 6.31 6.27
N LYS A 30 -5.68 6.14 6.60
CA LYS A 30 -6.19 6.39 7.94
C LYS A 30 -5.66 5.41 8.98
N PHE A 31 -5.41 5.92 10.17
CA PHE A 31 -5.10 5.15 11.37
C PHE A 31 -5.65 5.87 12.60
N TRP A 32 -5.75 5.16 13.73
CA TRP A 32 -6.10 5.78 14.99
C TRP A 32 -4.88 6.54 15.53
N ASN A 33 -4.98 7.87 15.60
CA ASN A 33 -3.93 8.70 16.16
C ASN A 33 -4.02 8.82 17.68
N GLN A 34 -3.10 9.57 18.30
CA GLN A 34 -3.02 9.74 19.75
C GLN A 34 -4.25 10.41 20.37
N GLN A 35 -5.04 11.13 19.57
CA GLN A 35 -6.27 11.79 20.00
C GLN A 35 -7.52 10.90 19.80
N MET A 36 -7.33 9.60 19.53
CA MET A 36 -8.41 8.65 19.23
C MET A 36 -9.27 9.12 18.04
N LYS A 37 -8.64 9.71 17.02
CA LYS A 37 -9.28 10.02 15.74
C LYS A 37 -8.81 9.06 14.68
N TYR A 38 -9.74 8.54 13.88
CA TYR A 38 -9.44 7.70 12.73
C TYR A 38 -9.28 8.56 11.49
N ASP A 39 -8.04 9.03 11.25
CA ASP A 39 -7.75 10.00 10.21
C ASP A 39 -6.38 9.75 9.56
N ALA A 40 -6.14 10.41 8.42
CA ALA A 40 -4.88 10.38 7.69
C ALA A 40 -4.17 11.73 7.87
N GLU A 41 -3.02 11.72 8.53
CA GLU A 41 -2.28 12.93 8.81
C GLU A 41 -1.36 13.32 7.63
N PRO A 42 -1.28 14.61 7.26
CA PRO A 42 -0.32 15.08 6.26
C PRO A 42 1.11 14.66 6.61
N GLY A 43 1.83 14.15 5.63
CA GLY A 43 3.14 13.55 5.90
C GLY A 43 3.62 12.60 4.83
N LYS A 44 4.74 11.95 5.12
CA LYS A 44 5.38 10.97 4.23
C LYS A 44 4.81 9.59 4.45
N PHE A 45 4.40 8.95 3.36
CA PHE A 45 3.96 7.56 3.35
C PHE A 45 4.91 6.72 2.52
N ASN A 46 5.29 5.57 3.08
CA ASN A 46 6.04 4.55 2.36
C ASN A 46 5.06 3.52 1.77
N VAL A 47 5.18 3.25 0.47
CA VAL A 47 4.44 2.19 -0.22
C VAL A 47 5.36 1.01 -0.46
N PHE A 48 4.83 -0.19 -0.25
CA PHE A 48 5.57 -1.44 -0.45
C PHE A 48 4.76 -2.39 -1.32
N ILE A 49 5.37 -2.89 -2.39
CA ILE A 49 4.78 -3.90 -3.30
C ILE A 49 5.71 -5.10 -3.38
N GLY A 50 5.19 -6.30 -3.18
CA GLY A 50 5.95 -7.53 -3.26
C GLY A 50 5.06 -8.76 -3.19
N VAL A 51 5.66 -9.92 -3.43
CA VAL A 51 4.98 -11.23 -3.37
C VAL A 51 4.84 -11.75 -1.94
N ASP A 52 5.57 -11.15 -1.00
CA ASP A 52 5.48 -11.40 0.44
C ASP A 52 5.88 -10.14 1.24
N SER A 53 5.77 -10.19 2.57
CA SER A 53 6.00 -9.01 3.43
C SER A 53 7.48 -8.67 3.66
N ALA A 54 8.40 -9.59 3.37
CA ALA A 54 9.83 -9.44 3.59
C ALA A 54 10.55 -8.90 2.33
N ARG A 55 10.21 -9.43 1.15
CA ARG A 55 10.80 -9.09 -0.15
C ARG A 55 9.89 -8.14 -0.91
N VAL A 56 10.14 -6.84 -0.77
CA VAL A 56 9.29 -5.79 -1.32
C VAL A 56 10.11 -4.69 -2.00
N ASN A 57 9.54 -4.12 -3.05
CA ASN A 57 9.98 -2.84 -3.61
C ASN A 57 9.35 -1.71 -2.80
N LYS A 58 10.11 -0.63 -2.57
CA LYS A 58 9.68 0.54 -1.79
C LYS A 58 9.57 1.77 -2.68
N ALA A 59 8.50 2.54 -2.49
CA ALA A 59 8.36 3.91 -2.97
C ALA A 59 7.91 4.84 -1.83
N GLU A 60 7.97 6.16 -2.05
CA GLU A 60 7.53 7.19 -1.09
C GLU A 60 6.68 8.24 -1.81
N PHE A 61 5.64 8.73 -1.12
CA PHE A 61 4.90 9.93 -1.53
C PHE A 61 4.55 10.77 -0.30
N LYS A 62 4.09 12.01 -0.53
CA LYS A 62 3.66 12.92 0.53
C LYS A 62 2.17 13.22 0.40
N LEU A 63 1.42 12.99 1.47
CA LEU A 63 0.07 13.53 1.64
C LEU A 63 0.21 15.01 2.06
N GLN A 64 -0.40 15.91 1.29
CA GLN A 64 -0.43 17.34 1.58
C GLN A 64 -1.56 17.70 2.52
#